data_AF-A0A3D8GJL4-F1
#
_entry.id   AF-A0A3D8GJL4-F1
#
_cell.length_a   1.000
_cell.length_b   1.000
_cell.length_c   1.000
_cell.angle_alpha   90.00
_cell.angle_beta   90.00
_cell.angle_gamma   90.00
#
_symmetry.space_group_name_H-M   'P 1'
#
loop_
_entity.id
_entity.type
_entity.pdbx_description
1 polymer ?
#
loop_
_entity_poly.entity_id
_entity_poly.type
_entity_poly.pdbx_seq_one_letter_code
_entity_poly.pdbx_strand_id
1 'polypeptide(L)' 'MTVVTTADTSQLYALAARHGLKLHGPLTVNELGLDYRIVIATVDDGRRWVLRIPRRAEVSAKVEPEARVLAMLKN' A
#
# COMPACT_ATOMS: atom_id res chain seq x y z
N MET A 1 -3.01 1.35 16.16
CA MET A 1 -1.87 2.00 15.47
C MET A 1 -0.63 1.34 16.00
N THR A 2 0.01 0.48 15.22
CA THR A 2 1.18 -0.29 15.67
C THR A 2 2.45 0.46 15.28
N VAL A 3 3.45 0.42 16.16
CA VAL A 3 4.78 0.97 15.88
C VAL A 3 5.49 0.12 14.83
N VAL A 4 5.73 0.70 13.67
CA VAL A 4 6.54 0.11 12.59
C VAL A 4 8.00 0.41 12.89
N THR A 5 8.87 -0.58 12.76
CA THR A 5 10.31 -0.36 12.98
C THR A 5 10.94 0.41 11.82
N THR A 6 12.08 1.06 12.06
CA THR A 6 12.81 1.81 11.03
C THR A 6 13.26 0.94 9.84
N ALA A 7 13.61 -0.32 10.10
CA ALA A 7 13.97 -1.29 9.07
C ALA A 7 12.77 -1.62 8.17
N ASP A 8 11.60 -1.91 8.78
CA ASP A 8 10.36 -2.21 8.06
C ASP A 8 9.91 -0.98 7.22
N THR A 9 10.06 0.22 7.79
CA THR A 9 9.81 1.49 7.09
C THR A 9 10.66 1.64 5.84
N SER A 10 11.97 1.37 5.93
CA SER A 10 12.89 1.48 4.79
C SER A 10 12.54 0.48 3.68
N GLN A 11 12.09 -0.73 4.04
CA GLN A 11 11.62 -1.72 3.07
C GLN A 11 10.33 -1.27 2.36
N LEU A 12 9.42 -0.58 3.05
CA LEU A 12 8.21 0.00 2.44
C LEU A 12 8.56 1.08 1.42
N TYR A 13 9.53 1.95 1.73
CA TYR A 13 10.05 2.94 0.78
C TYR A 13 10.65 2.28 -0.46
N ALA A 14 11.51 1.27 -0.28
CA ALA A 14 12.13 0.56 -1.38
C ALA A 14 11.10 -0.19 -2.25
N LEU A 15 10.09 -0.82 -1.62
CA LEU A 15 9.01 -1.50 -2.33
C LEU A 15 8.22 -0.51 -3.19
N ALA A 16 7.81 0.63 -2.63
CA ALA A 16 7.10 1.65 -3.39
C ALA A 16 7.93 2.19 -4.58
N ALA A 17 9.22 2.47 -4.35
CA ALA A 17 10.12 2.95 -5.40
C ALA A 17 10.28 1.95 -6.56
N ARG A 18 10.33 0.64 -6.28
CA ARG A 18 10.34 -0.42 -7.31
C ARG A 18 9.10 -0.41 -8.21
N HIS A 19 7.99 0.14 -7.74
CA HIS A 19 6.75 0.31 -8.48
C HIS A 19 6.56 1.75 -8.99
N GLY A 20 7.60 2.59 -8.96
CA GLY A 20 7.56 3.97 -9.47
C GLY A 20 6.91 4.98 -8.52
N LEU A 21 6.63 4.60 -7.27
CA LEU A 21 6.04 5.47 -6.25
C LEU A 21 7.11 6.01 -5.30
N LYS A 22 7.38 7.31 -5.37
CA LYS A 22 8.26 8.01 -4.43
C LYS A 22 7.44 8.51 -3.24
N LEU A 23 7.58 7.84 -2.10
CA LEU A 23 6.90 8.21 -0.85
C LEU A 23 7.69 9.30 -0.10
N HIS A 24 7.00 10.06 0.74
CA HIS A 24 7.56 11.14 1.55
C HIS A 24 6.93 11.16 2.96
N GLY A 25 7.71 11.63 3.93
CA GLY A 25 7.24 11.92 5.29
C GLY A 25 7.03 10.67 6.17
N PRO A 26 6.32 10.79 7.29
CA PRO A 26 5.99 9.63 8.11
C PRO A 26 4.96 8.74 7.41
N LEU A 27 5.19 7.43 7.45
CA LEU A 27 4.20 6.44 6.99
C LEU A 27 3.22 6.13 8.12
N THR A 28 1.93 6.04 7.80
CA THR A 28 0.94 5.47 8.74
C THR A 28 0.62 4.06 8.29
N VAL A 29 0.89 3.07 9.15
CA VAL A 29 0.65 1.66 8.84
C VAL A 29 -0.47 1.11 9.70
N ASN A 30 -1.42 0.44 9.05
CA ASN A 30 -2.48 -0.30 9.69
C ASN A 30 -2.30 -1.80 9.41
N GLU A 31 -2.11 -2.55 10.49
CA GLU A 31 -1.85 -3.99 10.44
C GLU A 31 -3.08 -4.86 10.75
N LEU A 32 -4.24 -4.27 11.03
CA LEU A 32 -5.43 -5.02 11.47
C LEU A 32 -6.06 -5.89 10.36
N GLY A 33 -5.69 -5.68 9.09
CA GLY A 33 -6.20 -6.46 7.97
C GLY A 33 -5.59 -7.87 7.88
N LEU A 34 -6.45 -8.88 7.67
CA LEU A 34 -6.03 -10.28 7.50
C LEU A 34 -5.29 -10.52 6.18
N ASP A 35 -5.75 -9.90 5.11
CA ASP A 35 -5.25 -10.14 3.75
C ASP A 35 -4.22 -9.11 3.30
N TYR A 36 -4.35 -7.87 3.79
CA TYR A 36 -3.53 -6.75 3.37
C TYR A 36 -2.96 -6.01 4.57
N ARG A 37 -1.68 -5.62 4.46
CA ARG A 37 -1.12 -4.52 5.22
C ARG A 37 -1.45 -3.22 4.50
N ILE A 38 -1.95 -2.23 5.23
CA ILE A 38 -2.30 -0.92 4.69
C ILE A 38 -1.23 0.09 5.07
N VAL A 39 -0.75 0.86 4.10
CA VAL A 39 0.17 1.98 4.32
C VAL A 39 -0.44 3.24 3.73
N ILE A 40 -0.56 4.29 4.53
CA ILE A 40 -0.98 5.62 4.10
C ILE A 40 0.26 6.50 4.05
N ALA A 41 0.50 7.12 2.90
CA ALA A 41 1.70 7.91 2.63
C ALA A 41 1.39 9.09 1.71
N THR A 42 2.28 10.07 1.70
CA THR A 42 2.26 11.17 0.73
C THR A 42 3.28 10.88 -0.37
N VAL A 43 2.96 11.22 -1.62
CA VAL A 43 3.88 11.11 -2.76
C VAL A 43 4.45 12.48 -3.16
N ASP A 44 5.39 12.52 -4.12
CA ASP A 44 6.14 13.73 -4.47
C ASP A 44 5.25 14.93 -4.86
N ASP A 45 4.17 14.66 -5.59
CA ASP A 45 3.13 15.63 -5.98
C ASP A 45 2.22 16.08 -4.81
N GLY A 46 2.53 15.69 -3.57
CA GLY A 46 1.76 16.05 -2.37
C GLY A 46 0.46 15.25 -2.19
N ARG A 47 0.08 14.41 -3.16
CA ARG A 47 -1.10 13.54 -3.07
C ARG A 47 -0.93 12.48 -1.97
N ARG A 48 -2.01 12.19 -1.26
CA ARG A 48 -2.08 11.07 -0.31
C ARG A 48 -2.49 9.79 -1.03
N TRP A 49 -1.75 8.72 -0.79
CA TRP A 49 -1.96 7.40 -1.34
C TRP A 49 -2.24 6.39 -0.24
N VAL A 50 -3.04 5.39 -0.58
CA VAL A 50 -3.25 4.20 0.24
C VAL A 50 -2.66 3.02 -0.52
N LEU A 51 -1.62 2.40 0.05
CA LEU A 51 -0.99 1.21 -0.48
C LEU A 51 -1.59 -0.01 0.21
N ARG A 52 -2.03 -0.99 -0.59
CA ARG A 52 -2.51 -2.29 -0.13
C ARG A 52 -1.47 -3.35 -0.48
N ILE A 53 -0.76 -3.84 0.53
CA ILE A 53 0.31 -4.82 0.34
C ILE A 53 -0.23 -6.20 0.74
N PRO A 54 -0.36 -7.16 -0.21
CA PRO A 54 -0.84 -8.50 0.10
C PRO A 54 0.11 -9.19 1.10
N ARG A 55 -0.45 -9.80 2.15
CA ARG A 55 0.33 -10.59 3.12
C ARG A 55 0.70 -11.97 2.60
N ARG A 56 -0.04 -12.48 1.61
CA ARG A 56 0.13 -13.80 0.99
C ARG A 56 -0.01 -13.69 -0.52
N ALA A 57 0.74 -14.52 -1.25
CA ALA A 57 0.70 -14.53 -2.72
C ALA A 57 -0.72 -14.79 -3.26
N GLU A 58 -1.45 -15.73 -2.65
CA GLU A 58 -2.83 -16.11 -3.03
C GLU A 58 -3.83 -14.94 -2.99
N VAL A 59 -3.62 -13.97 -2.10
CA VAL A 59 -4.48 -12.78 -1.97
C VAL A 59 -4.42 -11.94 -3.24
N SER A 60 -3.27 -11.95 -3.94
CA SER A 60 -3.07 -11.20 -5.18
C SER A 60 -3.98 -11.69 -6.30
N ALA A 61 -4.42 -12.95 -6.28
CA ALA A 61 -5.37 -13.48 -7.27
C ALA A 61 -6.73 -12.77 -7.21
N LYS A 62 -7.08 -12.17 -6.07
CA LYS A 62 -8.32 -11.41 -5.88
C LYS A 62 -8.24 -9.97 -6.41
N VAL A 63 -7.03 -9.47 -6.72
CA VAL A 63 -6.80 -8.08 -7.12
C VAL A 63 -7.38 -7.79 -8.51
N GLU A 64 -7.20 -8.69 -9.47
CA GLU A 64 -7.69 -8.47 -10.84
C GLU A 64 -9.23 -8.37 -10.92
N PRO A 65 -10.00 -9.30 -10.31
CA PRO A 65 -11.46 -9.19 -10.25
C PRO A 65 -11.92 -7.91 -9.55
N GLU A 66 -11.28 -7.54 -8.44
CA GLU A 66 -11.60 -6.32 -7.70
C GLU A 66 -11.34 -5.07 -8.57
N ALA A 67 -10.22 -5.03 -9.29
CA ALA A 67 -9.88 -3.92 -10.19
C ALA A 67 -10.90 -3.75 -11.32
N ARG A 68 -11.43 -4.85 -11.88
CA ARG A 68 -12.48 -4.80 -12.92
C ARG A 68 -13.77 -4.18 -12.38
N VAL A 69 -14.22 -4.61 -11.19
CA VAL A 69 -15.40 -4.03 -10.53
C VAL A 69 -15.19 -2.54 -10.23
N LEU A 70 -14.03 -2.18 -9.67
CA LEU A 70 -13.71 -0.78 -9.39
C LEU A 70 -13.68 0.07 -10.66
N ALA A 71 -13.16 -0.45 -11.77
CA ALA A 71 -13.17 0.24 -13.06
C ALA A 71 -14.59 0.46 -13.59
N MET A 72 -15.46 -0.55 -13.47
CA MET A 72 -16.88 -0.41 -13.85
C MET A 72 -17.62 0.65 -13.03
N LEU A 73 -17.27 0.81 -11.74
CA LEU A 73 -17.89 1.81 -10.87
C LEU A 73 -17.32 3.23 -11.05
N LYS A 74 -16.16 3.36 -11.68
CA LYS A 74 -15.39 4.63 -11.69
C LYS A 74 -15.92 5.70 -12.66
N ASN A 75 -16.91 5.34 -13.50
CA ASN A 75 -17.64 6.19 -14.44
C ASN A 75 -16.77 7.22 -15.20
#